data_AF-A0A529NWP9-F1
#
_entry.id   AF-A0A529NWP9-F1
#
_cell.length_a   1.000
_cell.length_b   1.000
_cell.length_c   1.000
_cell.angle_alpha   90.00
_cell.angle_beta   90.00
_cell.angle_gamma   90.00
#
_symmetry.space_group_name_H-M   'P 1'
#
loop_
_entity.id
_entity.type
_entity.pdbx_description
1 polymer ?
#
loop_
_entity_poly.entity_id
_entity_poly.type
_entity_poly.pdbx_seq_one_letter_code
_entity_poly.pdbx_strand_id
1 'polypeptide(L)'
;IDVYAAWADMVVKDAAGGPYEGKYFTAYASRKRHLHYLHSHADVLAAHGDKIVHHQAIEEVFSRAMGNYAYQMRSRDQKALRQAVDYIHAEKA
;
A
#
# COMPACT_ATOMS: atom_id res chain seq x y z
N ILE A 1 18.26 -2.71 5.95
CA ILE A 1 18.50 -4.11 6.40
C ILE A 1 19.00 -4.89 5.19
N ASP A 2 20.05 -5.67 5.37
CA ASP A 2 20.38 -6.73 4.43
C ASP A 2 19.57 -7.96 4.81
N VAL A 3 18.50 -8.24 4.04
CA VAL A 3 17.58 -9.34 4.35
C VAL A 3 18.22 -10.70 4.13
N TYR A 4 19.20 -10.79 3.23
CA TYR A 4 19.88 -12.03 2.92
C TYR A 4 20.87 -12.40 4.03
N ALA A 5 21.61 -11.41 4.55
CA ALA A 5 22.45 -11.61 5.72
C ALA A 5 21.62 -12.02 6.95
N ALA A 6 20.49 -11.35 7.19
CA ALA A 6 19.59 -11.69 8.30
C ALA A 6 19.01 -13.11 8.18
N TRP A 7 18.66 -13.54 6.96
CA TRP A 7 18.21 -14.92 6.71
C TRP A 7 19.33 -15.94 6.92
N ALA A 8 20.53 -15.66 6.43
CA ALA A 8 21.68 -16.55 6.60
C ALA A 8 22.05 -16.73 8.07
N ASP A 9 22.04 -15.65 8.86
CA ASP A 9 22.29 -15.70 10.31
C ASP A 9 21.22 -16.51 11.04
N MET A 10 19.95 -16.38 10.65
CA MET A 10 18.86 -17.19 11.19
C MET A 10 19.08 -18.68 10.93
N VAL A 11 19.46 -19.06 9.71
CA VAL A 11 19.63 -20.48 9.33
C VAL A 11 20.91 -21.10 9.89
N VAL A 12 22.02 -20.36 9.91
CA VAL A 12 23.35 -20.88 10.26
C VAL A 12 23.65 -20.75 11.76
N LYS A 13 23.17 -19.68 12.39
CA LYS A 13 23.55 -19.30 13.78
C LYS A 13 22.38 -19.38 14.76
N ASP A 14 21.19 -19.77 14.31
CA ASP A 14 19.94 -19.67 15.09
C ASP A 14 19.73 -18.24 15.66
N ALA A 15 20.23 -17.24 14.93
CA ALA A 15 20.23 -15.85 15.37
C ALA A 15 19.26 -15.06 14.48
N ALA A 16 18.08 -14.79 15.02
CA ALA A 16 17.15 -13.87 14.36
C ALA A 16 17.69 -12.43 14.45
N GLY A 17 17.61 -11.69 13.33
CA GLY A 17 17.90 -10.25 13.32
C GLY A 17 16.96 -9.46 14.25
N GLY A 18 17.41 -8.28 14.70
CA GLY A 18 16.71 -7.48 15.70
C GLY A 18 15.35 -6.91 15.25
N PRO A 19 14.64 -6.18 16.14
CA PRO A 19 13.59 -5.28 15.70
C PRO A 19 14.26 -4.09 14.98
N TYR A 20 14.00 -3.96 13.68
CA TYR A 20 14.48 -2.83 12.91
C TYR A 20 13.44 -1.70 12.96
N GLU A 21 13.87 -0.48 13.29
CA GLU A 21 12.99 0.68 13.17
C GLU A 21 12.65 0.91 11.69
N GLY A 22 11.35 0.84 11.39
CA GLY A 22 10.84 1.07 10.05
C GLY A 22 10.96 2.53 9.65
N LYS A 23 11.55 2.80 8.47
CA LYS A 23 11.67 4.17 7.93
C LYS A 23 10.34 4.76 7.49
N TYR A 24 9.37 3.92 7.13
CA TYR A 24 8.08 4.33 6.58
C TYR A 24 6.97 3.45 7.13
N PHE A 25 5.80 4.06 7.29
CA PHE A 25 4.53 3.35 7.28
C PHE A 25 4.15 3.02 5.84
N THR A 26 3.40 1.94 5.64
CA THR A 26 2.88 1.53 4.33
C THR A 26 1.36 1.36 4.40
N ALA A 27 0.70 1.58 3.27
CA ALA A 27 -0.74 1.38 3.15
C ALA A 27 -1.09 0.79 1.79
N TYR A 28 -2.18 0.03 1.80
CA TYR A 28 -2.84 -0.50 0.62
C TYR A 28 -4.24 0.08 0.55
N ALA A 29 -4.59 0.65 -0.61
CA ALA A 29 -5.95 1.09 -0.92
C ALA A 29 -6.35 0.48 -2.27
N SER A 30 -7.63 0.16 -2.43
CA SER A 30 -8.12 -0.43 -3.67
C SER A 30 -9.49 0.08 -4.04
N ARG A 31 -9.86 -0.09 -5.31
CA ARG A 31 -11.13 0.35 -5.86
C ARG A 31 -11.87 -0.82 -6.48
N LYS A 32 -13.17 -0.90 -6.27
CA LYS A 32 -14.06 -1.89 -6.88
C LYS A 32 -14.88 -1.26 -8.00
N ARG A 33 -15.01 -1.94 -9.14
CA ARG A 33 -15.70 -1.38 -10.32
C ARG A 33 -17.19 -1.10 -10.10
N HIS A 34 -17.82 -1.78 -9.16
CA HIS A 34 -19.24 -1.59 -8.84
C HIS A 34 -19.51 -0.47 -7.82
N LEU A 35 -18.46 0.15 -7.27
CA LEU A 35 -18.61 1.27 -6.32
C LEU A 35 -18.37 2.60 -7.03
N HIS A 36 -19.16 3.61 -6.66
CA HIS A 36 -19.09 4.93 -7.26
C HIS A 36 -18.24 5.86 -6.42
N TYR A 37 -16.93 5.85 -6.66
CA TYR A 37 -15.99 6.74 -5.96
C TYR A 37 -16.20 8.21 -6.32
N LEU A 38 -16.02 9.08 -5.32
CA LEU A 38 -16.04 10.53 -5.46
C LEU A 38 -14.89 11.02 -6.35
N HIS A 39 -13.70 10.44 -6.17
CA HIS A 39 -12.48 10.83 -6.87
C HIS A 39 -12.14 9.88 -8.02
N SER A 40 -11.73 10.44 -9.16
CA SER A 40 -11.28 9.66 -10.32
C SER A 40 -9.88 9.08 -10.08
N HIS A 41 -9.45 8.17 -10.95
CA HIS A 41 -8.07 7.64 -10.87
C HIS A 41 -7.04 8.75 -11.05
N ALA A 42 -7.28 9.68 -11.98
CA ALA A 42 -6.41 10.83 -12.21
C ALA A 42 -6.34 11.74 -10.98
N ASP A 43 -7.46 12.00 -10.30
CA ASP A 43 -7.49 12.81 -9.08
C ASP A 43 -6.66 12.19 -7.95
N VAL A 44 -6.74 10.87 -7.80
CA VAL A 44 -5.93 10.13 -6.81
C VAL A 44 -4.43 10.26 -7.11
N LEU A 45 -4.04 10.07 -8.37
CA LEU A 45 -2.63 10.21 -8.77
C LEU A 45 -2.12 11.65 -8.59
N ALA A 46 -2.94 12.64 -8.92
CA ALA A 46 -2.58 14.05 -8.74
C ALA A 46 -2.44 14.43 -7.26
N ALA A 47 -3.36 13.96 -6.39
CA ALA A 47 -3.39 14.32 -4.98
C ALA A 47 -2.36 13.56 -4.12
N HIS A 48 -2.04 12.32 -4.48
CA HIS A 48 -1.26 11.40 -3.63
C HIS A 48 -0.10 10.70 -4.35
N GLY A 49 0.24 11.10 -5.57
CA GLY A 49 1.33 10.52 -6.36
C GLY A 49 2.69 10.53 -5.65
N ASP A 50 2.94 11.49 -4.76
CA ASP A 50 4.15 11.58 -3.95
C ASP A 50 4.31 10.42 -2.94
N LYS A 51 3.20 9.78 -2.55
CA LYS A 51 3.16 8.65 -1.60
C LYS A 51 3.04 7.31 -2.32
N ILE A 52 2.50 7.29 -3.54
CA ILE A 52 2.27 6.07 -4.31
C ILE A 52 3.61 5.53 -4.84
N VAL A 53 3.95 4.32 -4.41
CA VAL A 53 5.14 3.60 -4.86
C VAL A 53 4.82 2.76 -6.10
N HIS A 54 3.62 2.19 -6.13
CA HIS A 54 3.15 1.35 -7.22
C HIS A 54 1.63 1.38 -7.29
N HIS A 55 1.07 1.28 -8.49
CA HIS A 55 -0.36 1.12 -8.68
C HIS A 55 -0.63 0.29 -9.94
N GLN A 56 -1.67 -0.55 -9.89
CA GLN A 56 -2.01 -1.41 -11.03
C GLN A 56 -3.46 -1.89 -10.98
N ALA A 57 -3.98 -2.30 -12.14
CA ALA A 57 -5.16 -3.13 -12.20
C ALA A 57 -4.83 -4.51 -11.61
N ILE A 58 -5.83 -5.11 -10.94
CA ILE A 58 -5.72 -6.46 -10.38
C ILE A 58 -6.43 -7.43 -11.32
N GLU A 59 -5.83 -8.60 -11.53
CA GLU A 59 -6.40 -9.67 -12.33
C GLU A 59 -7.77 -10.09 -11.78
N GLU A 60 -8.69 -10.41 -12.68
CA GLU A 60 -10.09 -10.62 -12.33
C GLU A 60 -10.28 -11.71 -11.26
N VAL A 61 -9.47 -12.78 -11.33
CA VAL A 61 -9.48 -13.90 -10.39
C VAL A 61 -9.19 -13.47 -8.94
N PHE A 62 -8.42 -12.40 -8.73
CA PHE A 62 -8.06 -11.88 -7.40
C PHE A 62 -8.95 -10.71 -6.95
N SER A 63 -9.74 -10.16 -7.86
CA SER A 63 -10.44 -8.89 -7.64
C SER A 63 -11.48 -8.91 -6.52
N ARG A 64 -12.05 -10.07 -6.22
CA ARG A 64 -13.03 -10.23 -5.13
C ARG A 64 -12.44 -9.86 -3.77
N ALA A 65 -11.21 -10.28 -3.52
CA ALA A 65 -10.49 -10.05 -2.26
C ALA A 65 -9.70 -8.73 -2.29
N MET A 66 -9.03 -8.43 -3.41
CA MET A 66 -8.05 -7.35 -3.49
C MET A 66 -8.59 -6.03 -4.08
N GLY A 67 -9.80 -6.03 -4.63
CA GLY A 67 -10.32 -4.93 -5.45
C GLY A 67 -9.86 -5.05 -6.91
N ASN A 68 -10.38 -4.20 -7.78
CA ASN A 68 -10.10 -4.23 -9.23
C ASN A 68 -8.91 -3.36 -9.62
N TYR A 69 -8.56 -2.37 -8.79
CA TYR A 69 -7.41 -1.49 -8.99
C TYR A 69 -6.80 -1.12 -7.65
N ALA A 70 -5.48 -1.20 -7.51
CA ALA A 70 -4.79 -1.05 -6.24
C ALA A 70 -3.72 0.04 -6.26
N TYR A 71 -3.51 0.66 -5.10
CA TYR A 71 -2.46 1.63 -4.83
C TYR A 71 -1.65 1.18 -3.62
N GLN A 72 -0.34 1.04 -3.80
CA GLN A 72 0.62 0.78 -2.74
C GLN A 72 1.31 2.09 -2.39
N MET A 73 1.20 2.50 -1.13
CA MET A 73 1.67 3.80 -0.66
C MET A 73 2.62 3.66 0.51
N ARG A 74 3.52 4.64 0.67
CA ARG A 74 4.37 4.78 1.85
C ARG A 74 4.52 6.23 2.29
N SER A 75 4.72 6.45 3.59
CA SER A 75 4.97 7.77 4.17
C SER A 75 5.70 7.65 5.50
N ARG A 76 6.40 8.70 5.93
CA ARG A 76 6.90 8.79 7.31
C ARG A 76 5.81 9.19 8.30
N ASP A 77 4.69 9.70 7.80
CA ASP A 77 3.51 10.07 8.59
C ASP A 77 2.37 9.08 8.32
N GLN A 78 1.99 8.34 9.37
CA GLN A 78 0.88 7.39 9.34
C GLN A 78 -0.48 8.07 9.08
N LYS A 79 -0.67 9.28 9.60
CA LYS A 79 -1.94 10.01 9.45
C LYS A 79 -2.14 10.43 7.99
N ALA A 80 -1.08 10.87 7.32
CA ALA A 80 -1.12 11.17 5.89
C ALA A 80 -1.54 9.96 5.04
N LEU A 81 -1.10 8.74 5.39
CA LEU A 81 -1.55 7.53 4.69
C LEU A 81 -3.01 7.21 4.97
N ARG A 82 -3.46 7.37 6.22
CA ARG A 82 -4.88 7.18 6.55
C ARG A 82 -5.76 8.11 5.73
N GLN A 83 -5.41 9.40 5.67
CA GLN A 83 -6.12 10.39 4.86
C GLN A 83 -6.12 10.04 3.37
N ALA A 84 -5.01 9.53 2.83
CA ALA A 84 -4.96 9.09 1.44
C ALA A 84 -5.87 7.86 1.17
N VAL A 85 -5.92 6.90 2.10
CA VAL A 85 -6.85 5.77 2.03
C VAL A 85 -8.30 6.25 2.05
N ASP A 86 -8.63 7.16 2.98
CA ASP A 86 -9.99 7.69 3.12
C ASP A 86 -10.40 8.49 1.86
N TYR A 87 -9.48 9.27 1.28
CA TYR A 87 -9.69 9.97 0.01
C TYR A 87 -9.94 8.99 -1.14
N ILE A 88 -9.14 7.93 -1.27
CA ILE A 88 -9.30 6.92 -2.34
C ILE A 88 -10.64 6.19 -2.22
N HIS A 89 -11.10 5.92 -0.98
CA HIS A 89 -12.34 5.21 -0.71
C HIS A 89 -13.57 6.11 -0.55
N ALA A 90 -13.44 7.43 -0.68
CA ALA A 90 -14.60 8.30 -0.62
C ALA A 90 -15.58 7.96 -1.75
N GLU A 91 -16.83 7.68 -1.41
CA GLU A 91 -17.90 7.31 -2.34
C GLU A 91 -18.88 8.48 -2.52
N LYS A 92 -19.54 8.52 -3.68
CA LYS A 92 -20.66 9.43 -3.92
C LYS A 92 -21.85 8.96 -3.09
N ALA A 93 -22.51 9.90 -2.41
CA ALA A 93 -23.77 9.67 -1.70
C ALA A 93 -24.90 9.23 -2.63
#